data_AF-A0A4R1WNE6-F1
#
_entry.id   AF-A0A4R1WNE6-F1
#
_cell.length_a   1.000
_cell.length_b   1.000
_cell.length_c   1.000
_cell.angle_alpha   90.00
_cell.angle_beta   90.00
_cell.angle_gamma   90.00
#
_symmetry.space_group_name_H-M   'P 1'
#
loop_
_entity.id
_entity.type
_entity.pdbx_description
1 polymer ?
#
loop_
_entity_poly.entity_id
_entity_poly.type
_entity_poly.pdbx_seq_one_letter_code
_entity_poly.pdbx_strand_id
1 'polypeptide(L)'
;MSDNQWGAPGQYPQQPPQQGQVPPPGNHPPSQGQYYGPPPGQSGNPQHGAPQYGAPQHGAPQYGAPQYGAPQYGGAPQYGGSPQYGGSPQYGGPQSGVPLYGGSQYGGMPQGLGWGAPQPGGPQRPPKTKSSAKVVLLVLGIAVLGVVGLVAGVNLLKGDPSYTSEPYPTTTYNPTSGPSETPTAAPPTSATKAPPVAQPTRTTQPPVKPTAPRTTSAPKPKPGPTNLQLVSINRLYKAGTMPSVNCKESKARPSTVAGARTNYLNLRNCLNRAWPALVRKAGGTFRPPTVMVFSGNVSTPCGVWSDSGPPFYCSGNETIYMNLTEDIGNYNRHPENYQRVWARMWMLHQFAHEYGHHVQNLTGIFQASSRLRYEAPSKALELQGSRRLELQASCFSDIFIGANKRSYPLSGESLRQWQWLIGATIDPQRDHGSKSNHKYWAQKGYTSRSPASCNTFTASAARVS
;
A
#
# COMPACT_ATOMS: atom_id res chain seq x y z
N MET A 1 14.28 2.73 1.21
CA MET A 1 13.16 3.68 1.30
C MET A 1 12.84 4.09 -0.11
N SER A 2 11.57 4.36 -0.36
CA SER A 2 10.95 4.54 -1.67
C SER A 2 10.34 5.94 -1.73
N ASP A 3 10.70 6.71 -2.75
CA ASP A 3 10.35 8.12 -2.88
C ASP A 3 9.59 8.33 -4.21
N ASN A 4 8.27 8.31 -4.17
CA ASN A 4 7.48 8.36 -5.40
C ASN A 4 7.37 9.74 -6.05
N GLN A 5 7.96 9.90 -7.24
CA GLN A 5 7.89 11.13 -8.01
C GLN A 5 7.01 10.96 -9.26
N TRP A 6 5.80 11.53 -9.26
CA TRP A 6 4.91 11.53 -10.42
C TRP A 6 4.79 12.93 -11.01
N GLY A 7 4.57 13.04 -12.33
CA GLY A 7 4.45 14.37 -12.96
C GLY A 7 3.18 15.09 -12.54
N ALA A 8 3.26 16.43 -12.41
CA ALA A 8 2.11 17.33 -12.32
C ALA A 8 1.23 17.26 -13.59
N PRO A 9 -0.09 17.55 -13.52
CA PRO A 9 -1.02 17.27 -14.62
C PRO A 9 -0.56 17.89 -15.95
N GLY A 10 -0.54 17.07 -16.99
CA GLY A 10 -0.38 17.53 -18.37
C GLY A 10 -1.72 18.03 -18.90
N GLN A 11 -1.70 19.17 -19.60
CA GLN A 11 -2.82 19.64 -20.41
C GLN A 11 -3.20 18.51 -21.38
N TYR A 12 -4.33 17.85 -21.16
CA TYR A 12 -4.92 17.03 -22.22
C TYR A 12 -5.21 17.99 -23.38
N PRO A 13 -5.07 17.56 -24.65
CA PRO A 13 -5.91 18.18 -25.66
C PRO A 13 -7.34 18.04 -25.13
N GLN A 14 -7.98 19.17 -24.85
CA GLN A 14 -9.40 19.25 -24.51
C GLN A 14 -10.12 18.28 -25.44
N GLN A 15 -11.09 17.51 -24.91
CA GLN A 15 -11.94 16.69 -25.77
C GLN A 15 -12.36 17.52 -26.98
N PRO A 16 -12.25 17.02 -28.23
CA PRO A 16 -12.93 17.69 -29.31
C PRO A 16 -14.39 17.84 -28.89
N PRO A 17 -15.02 19.00 -29.12
CA PRO A 17 -16.40 19.22 -28.73
C PRO A 17 -17.24 18.07 -29.25
N GLN A 18 -18.20 17.62 -28.43
CA GLN A 18 -19.15 16.59 -28.85
C GLN A 18 -19.68 16.96 -30.24
N GLN A 19 -19.66 16.00 -31.16
CA GLN A 19 -20.15 16.17 -32.53
C GLN A 19 -21.61 16.64 -32.48
N GLY A 20 -21.77 17.96 -32.52
CA GLY A 20 -23.02 18.66 -32.71
C GLY A 20 -22.94 19.36 -34.07
N GLN A 21 -23.67 18.80 -35.03
CA GLN A 21 -24.16 19.45 -36.26
C GLN A 21 -23.12 20.24 -37.08
N VAL A 22 -22.57 19.56 -38.08
CA VAL A 22 -21.84 20.19 -39.21
C VAL A 22 -22.81 21.06 -40.02
N PRO A 23 -22.60 22.37 -40.17
CA PRO A 23 -23.26 23.15 -41.22
C PRO A 23 -22.56 22.91 -42.57
N PRO A 24 -23.27 22.95 -43.71
CA PRO A 24 -22.71 22.59 -45.01
C PRO A 24 -21.68 23.64 -45.50
N PRO A 25 -20.74 23.24 -46.39
CA PRO A 25 -19.65 24.10 -46.82
C PRO A 25 -20.13 25.18 -47.81
N GLY A 26 -19.84 26.44 -47.48
CA GLY A 26 -19.94 27.58 -48.40
C GLY A 26 -18.59 27.87 -49.05
N ASN A 27 -18.59 27.97 -50.39
CA ASN A 27 -17.47 28.36 -51.24
C ASN A 27 -17.12 29.85 -51.07
N HIS A 28 -15.83 30.23 -51.12
CA HIS A 28 -15.26 31.40 -51.84
C HIS A 28 -13.70 31.47 -51.71
N PRO A 29 -12.99 32.19 -52.62
CA PRO A 29 -11.68 31.80 -53.20
C PRO A 29 -10.44 32.57 -52.63
N PRO A 30 -9.19 32.33 -53.11
CA PRO A 30 -7.96 32.74 -52.42
C PRO A 30 -7.40 34.09 -52.90
N SER A 31 -6.71 34.81 -52.01
CA SER A 31 -5.86 35.96 -52.37
C SER A 31 -4.39 35.73 -51.97
N GLN A 32 -3.53 35.94 -52.95
CA GLN A 32 -2.06 35.88 -52.91
C GLN A 32 -1.45 37.07 -52.17
N GLY A 33 -0.21 36.90 -51.67
CA GLY A 33 0.68 37.98 -51.25
C GLY A 33 2.10 37.48 -51.05
N GLN A 34 3.04 38.03 -51.82
CA GLN A 34 4.40 37.58 -52.09
C GLN A 34 5.48 38.23 -51.17
N TYR A 35 6.56 37.46 -50.94
CA TYR A 35 8.00 37.78 -50.82
C TYR A 35 8.52 39.07 -50.18
N TYR A 36 9.54 38.96 -49.32
CA TYR A 36 10.94 39.42 -49.53
C TYR A 36 11.87 38.96 -48.37
N GLY A 37 12.97 38.26 -48.69
CA GLY A 37 14.25 38.30 -47.93
C GLY A 37 15.25 39.21 -48.68
N PRO A 38 16.49 39.54 -48.23
CA PRO A 38 17.54 38.68 -47.60
C PRO A 38 18.41 39.50 -46.56
N PRO A 39 19.75 39.33 -46.32
CA PRO A 39 20.76 38.25 -46.46
C PRO A 39 21.56 37.96 -45.13
N PRO A 40 22.64 37.13 -45.11
CA PRO A 40 23.22 36.57 -43.87
C PRO A 40 24.44 37.33 -43.33
N GLY A 41 24.65 37.27 -42.00
CA GLY A 41 25.82 37.83 -41.33
C GLY A 41 26.32 36.93 -40.18
N GLN A 42 27.59 36.53 -40.27
CA GLN A 42 28.35 35.89 -39.20
C GLN A 42 28.75 36.91 -38.12
N SER A 43 28.80 36.48 -36.85
CA SER A 43 29.86 36.72 -35.84
C SER A 43 29.31 36.85 -34.42
N GLY A 44 30.08 36.33 -33.45
CA GLY A 44 30.00 36.75 -32.04
C GLY A 44 29.38 35.73 -31.08
N ASN A 45 30.23 34.86 -30.53
CA ASN A 45 29.92 34.03 -29.37
C ASN A 45 30.54 34.72 -28.13
N PRO A 46 29.78 35.14 -27.11
CA PRO A 46 30.33 35.40 -25.78
C PRO A 46 30.13 34.16 -24.89
N GLN A 47 31.24 33.53 -24.53
CA GLN A 47 31.29 32.58 -23.42
C GLN A 47 30.92 33.29 -22.11
N HIS A 48 29.81 32.90 -21.50
CA HIS A 48 29.56 33.15 -20.07
C HIS A 48 29.76 31.83 -19.31
N GLY A 49 30.77 31.83 -18.44
CA GLY A 49 31.13 30.70 -17.60
C GLY A 49 30.00 30.30 -16.65
N ALA A 50 29.84 28.99 -16.45
CA ALA A 50 28.95 28.44 -15.44
C ALA A 50 29.56 28.64 -14.04
N PRO A 51 28.79 29.07 -13.03
CA PRO A 51 29.26 29.07 -11.65
C PRO A 51 29.43 27.64 -11.15
N GLN A 52 30.65 27.29 -10.73
CA GLN A 52 30.94 26.06 -9.98
C GLN A 52 30.36 26.16 -8.57
N TYR A 53 29.34 25.36 -8.28
CA TYR A 53 28.98 25.04 -6.91
C TYR A 53 29.64 23.70 -6.54
N GLY A 54 30.53 23.74 -5.55
CA GLY A 54 31.21 22.57 -5.02
C GLY A 54 30.24 21.56 -4.40
N ALA A 55 30.53 20.27 -4.57
CA ALA A 55 29.77 19.19 -3.95
C ALA A 55 29.94 19.22 -2.42
N PRO A 56 28.87 19.09 -1.62
CA PRO A 56 28.99 18.85 -0.20
C PRO A 56 29.60 17.46 0.03
N GLN A 57 30.76 17.40 0.70
CA GLN A 57 31.32 16.15 1.18
C GLN A 57 30.59 15.74 2.46
N HIS A 58 29.74 14.72 2.39
CA HIS A 58 29.21 14.05 3.57
C HIS A 58 30.05 12.80 3.84
N GLY A 59 30.79 12.81 4.95
CA GLY A 59 31.53 11.64 5.44
C GLY A 59 30.59 10.49 5.82
N ALA A 60 31.05 9.26 5.61
CA ALA A 60 30.31 8.06 5.96
C ALA A 60 30.16 7.93 7.49
N PRO A 61 28.96 7.70 8.04
CA PRO A 61 28.82 7.32 9.45
C PRO A 61 29.33 5.89 9.65
N GLN A 62 30.28 5.69 10.57
CA GLN A 62 30.64 4.36 11.06
C GLN A 62 29.57 3.87 12.05
N TYR A 63 28.93 2.75 11.74
CA TYR A 63 28.10 2.02 12.69
C TYR A 63 28.82 0.76 13.16
N GLY A 64 29.07 0.67 14.47
CA GLY A 64 29.52 -0.55 15.13
C GLY A 64 28.42 -1.63 15.12
N ALA A 65 28.83 -2.89 15.07
CA ALA A 65 27.92 -4.04 15.05
C ALA A 65 27.18 -4.20 16.39
N PRO A 66 25.83 -4.38 16.40
CA PRO A 66 25.13 -4.78 17.62
C PRO A 66 25.36 -6.27 17.92
N GLN A 67 25.83 -6.58 19.13
CA GLN A 67 25.83 -7.95 19.66
C GLN A 67 24.43 -8.30 20.18
N TYR A 68 23.77 -9.28 19.58
CA TYR A 68 22.56 -9.89 20.13
C TYR A 68 22.91 -11.22 20.80
N GLY A 69 22.62 -11.32 22.10
CA GLY A 69 22.65 -12.58 22.87
C GLY A 69 21.50 -13.51 22.46
N ALA A 70 21.75 -14.82 22.54
CA ALA A 70 20.78 -15.86 22.17
C ALA A 70 19.61 -15.96 23.17
N PRO A 71 18.35 -16.19 22.74
CA PRO A 71 17.26 -16.49 23.66
C PRO A 71 17.34 -17.92 24.21
N GLN A 72 17.15 -18.07 25.52
CA GLN A 72 16.90 -19.36 26.18
C GLN A 72 15.46 -19.83 25.91
N TYR A 73 15.29 -21.05 25.39
CA TYR A 73 13.99 -21.69 25.24
C TYR A 73 13.59 -22.44 26.51
N GLY A 74 12.44 -22.08 27.09
CA GLY A 74 11.76 -22.83 28.14
C GLY A 74 11.10 -24.11 27.61
N GLY A 75 11.07 -25.16 28.45
CA GLY A 75 10.73 -26.53 28.10
C GLY A 75 9.28 -26.80 27.68
N ALA A 76 9.09 -27.92 26.98
CA ALA A 76 7.81 -28.44 26.51
C ALA A 76 7.03 -29.17 27.62
N PRO A 77 5.68 -29.13 27.63
CA PRO A 77 4.87 -30.03 28.44
C PRO A 77 4.69 -31.40 27.75
N GLN A 78 4.81 -32.46 28.53
CA GLN A 78 4.46 -33.83 28.15
C GLN A 78 2.93 -34.02 28.13
N TYR A 79 2.42 -34.73 27.11
CA TYR A 79 1.17 -35.47 27.20
C TYR A 79 1.36 -36.85 26.56
N GLY A 80 1.03 -37.89 27.32
CA GLY A 80 1.16 -39.29 26.94
C GLY A 80 -0.14 -39.92 26.43
N GLY A 81 0.00 -41.16 25.97
CA GLY A 81 -1.09 -42.15 25.91
C GLY A 81 -1.59 -42.50 24.51
N SER A 82 -1.06 -43.59 23.94
CA SER A 82 -1.65 -44.35 22.81
C SER A 82 -2.87 -45.17 23.28
N PRO A 83 -3.74 -45.63 22.36
CA PRO A 83 -3.71 -47.06 22.04
C PRO A 83 -3.88 -47.43 20.56
N GLN A 84 -3.41 -48.63 20.23
CA GLN A 84 -3.41 -49.32 18.92
C GLN A 84 -4.52 -50.40 18.81
N TYR A 85 -4.70 -50.89 17.56
CA TYR A 85 -5.42 -52.07 17.03
C TYR A 85 -6.87 -51.82 16.57
N GLY A 86 -7.33 -52.26 15.39
CA GLY A 86 -6.76 -53.06 14.28
C GLY A 86 -7.89 -53.45 13.30
N GLY A 87 -7.55 -53.80 12.05
CA GLY A 87 -8.47 -54.52 11.13
C GLY A 87 -8.55 -53.99 9.68
N SER A 88 -8.10 -54.81 8.72
CA SER A 88 -8.46 -54.81 7.28
C SER A 88 -9.11 -56.19 6.98
N PRO A 89 -9.72 -56.53 5.81
CA PRO A 89 -9.78 -55.81 4.51
C PRO A 89 -11.10 -55.95 3.67
N GLN A 90 -11.10 -55.31 2.47
CA GLN A 90 -11.56 -55.80 1.14
C GLN A 90 -12.94 -55.44 0.49
N TYR A 91 -12.82 -54.67 -0.63
CA TYR A 91 -13.45 -54.70 -1.98
C TYR A 91 -14.97 -54.75 -2.25
N GLY A 92 -15.42 -53.86 -3.15
CA GLY A 92 -16.61 -54.02 -4.02
C GLY A 92 -17.03 -52.74 -4.77
N GLY A 93 -17.01 -52.76 -6.10
CA GLY A 93 -17.82 -51.91 -7.00
C GLY A 93 -18.45 -52.80 -8.08
N PRO A 94 -19.15 -52.32 -9.14
CA PRO A 94 -19.74 -51.00 -9.44
C PRO A 94 -21.27 -51.09 -9.79
N GLN A 95 -21.97 -49.97 -10.09
CA GLN A 95 -22.79 -49.78 -11.33
C GLN A 95 -23.69 -48.51 -11.36
N SER A 96 -23.78 -48.04 -12.61
CA SER A 96 -24.56 -47.01 -13.32
C SER A 96 -26.09 -46.88 -13.14
N GLY A 97 -26.62 -45.68 -13.47
CA GLY A 97 -28.00 -45.49 -13.95
C GLY A 97 -28.43 -44.02 -14.15
N VAL A 98 -28.76 -43.63 -15.40
CA VAL A 98 -29.38 -42.37 -15.90
C VAL A 98 -30.89 -42.57 -16.11
N PRO A 99 -31.76 -41.52 -16.13
CA PRO A 99 -32.23 -40.88 -17.40
C PRO A 99 -32.53 -39.35 -17.26
N LEU A 100 -32.30 -38.45 -18.24
CA LEU A 100 -32.90 -38.14 -19.57
C LEU A 100 -34.17 -37.22 -19.59
N TYR A 101 -33.95 -35.99 -20.11
CA TYR A 101 -34.72 -35.18 -21.09
C TYR A 101 -36.04 -34.39 -20.83
N GLY A 102 -36.03 -33.15 -21.35
CA GLY A 102 -37.13 -32.41 -22.01
C GLY A 102 -37.91 -31.42 -21.11
N GLY A 103 -38.27 -30.19 -21.46
CA GLY A 103 -38.24 -29.39 -22.68
C GLY A 103 -39.08 -28.11 -22.44
N SER A 104 -38.72 -27.01 -23.07
CA SER A 104 -39.27 -25.64 -22.96
C SER A 104 -40.65 -25.43 -23.63
N GLN A 105 -41.50 -24.50 -23.15
CA GLN A 105 -42.19 -23.48 -23.99
C GLN A 105 -43.04 -22.44 -23.24
N TYR A 106 -43.28 -21.32 -23.96
CA TYR A 106 -43.91 -20.03 -23.67
C TYR A 106 -45.46 -20.01 -23.62
N GLY A 107 -46.01 -18.90 -23.11
CA GLY A 107 -47.37 -18.37 -23.37
C GLY A 107 -48.31 -18.46 -22.16
N GLY A 108 -49.20 -17.53 -21.84
CA GLY A 108 -49.73 -16.32 -22.47
C GLY A 108 -50.86 -15.79 -21.56
N MET A 109 -51.19 -14.50 -21.68
CA MET A 109 -52.28 -13.81 -20.95
C MET A 109 -53.67 -14.40 -21.27
N PRO A 110 -54.69 -14.03 -20.48
CA PRO A 110 -55.99 -13.73 -21.08
C PRO A 110 -56.57 -12.38 -20.63
N GLN A 111 -57.08 -11.63 -21.61
CA GLN A 111 -58.15 -10.63 -21.42
C GLN A 111 -59.47 -11.22 -21.93
N GLY A 112 -60.59 -10.85 -21.32
CA GLY A 112 -61.92 -11.17 -21.81
C GLY A 112 -63.04 -10.58 -20.95
N LEU A 113 -63.81 -9.68 -21.56
CA LEU A 113 -64.89 -8.84 -21.02
C LEU A 113 -66.20 -9.61 -20.73
N GLY A 114 -67.03 -9.07 -19.82
CA GLY A 114 -68.43 -9.47 -19.65
C GLY A 114 -69.25 -8.42 -18.89
N TRP A 115 -70.22 -7.80 -19.59
CA TRP A 115 -71.11 -6.74 -19.14
C TRP A 115 -72.28 -7.26 -18.27
N GLY A 116 -72.78 -6.43 -17.35
CA GLY A 116 -74.11 -6.61 -16.74
C GLY A 116 -74.35 -5.75 -15.48
N ALA A 117 -75.12 -4.66 -15.62
CA ALA A 117 -75.80 -3.96 -14.53
C ALA A 117 -77.31 -4.29 -14.61
N PRO A 118 -78.12 -4.21 -13.52
CA PRO A 118 -78.66 -2.90 -13.08
C PRO A 118 -78.98 -2.70 -11.56
N GLN A 119 -78.83 -1.42 -11.13
CA GLN A 119 -79.75 -0.57 -10.31
C GLN A 119 -79.69 -0.55 -8.74
N PRO A 120 -80.16 0.55 -8.08
CA PRO A 120 -79.33 1.40 -7.20
C PRO A 120 -79.83 1.53 -5.74
N GLY A 121 -78.95 1.93 -4.82
CA GLY A 121 -79.34 2.23 -3.43
C GLY A 121 -78.45 3.26 -2.73
N GLY A 122 -78.99 4.48 -2.57
CA GLY A 122 -78.92 5.33 -1.37
C GLY A 122 -77.57 5.87 -0.82
N PRO A 123 -77.48 7.15 -0.41
CA PRO A 123 -76.26 7.73 0.14
C PRO A 123 -76.06 7.39 1.63
N GLN A 124 -74.88 6.85 1.99
CA GLN A 124 -74.46 6.67 3.39
C GLN A 124 -73.40 7.71 3.81
N ARG A 125 -73.63 8.30 4.98
CA ARG A 125 -72.86 9.37 5.63
C ARG A 125 -71.49 8.88 6.17
N PRO A 126 -70.48 9.76 6.35
CA PRO A 126 -69.17 9.37 6.87
C PRO A 126 -69.16 9.27 8.41
N PRO A 127 -68.42 8.32 9.01
CA PRO A 127 -68.21 8.31 10.46
C PRO A 127 -67.01 9.17 10.87
N LYS A 128 -67.17 9.82 12.03
CA LYS A 128 -66.24 10.76 12.67
C LYS A 128 -65.00 10.07 13.25
N THR A 129 -63.90 10.82 13.24
CA THR A 129 -62.57 10.50 13.78
C THR A 129 -62.54 10.41 15.31
N LYS A 130 -61.72 9.50 15.88
CA LYS A 130 -61.17 9.61 17.25
C LYS A 130 -59.79 8.96 17.41
N SER A 131 -58.94 9.68 18.16
CA SER A 131 -57.74 9.30 18.92
C SER A 131 -56.35 9.40 18.26
N SER A 132 -55.75 10.58 18.43
CA SER A 132 -54.39 11.01 18.05
C SER A 132 -53.29 10.67 19.08
N ALA A 133 -53.57 9.85 20.11
CA ALA A 133 -52.60 9.60 21.18
C ALA A 133 -51.48 8.60 20.79
N LYS A 134 -51.76 7.64 19.91
CA LYS A 134 -50.78 6.59 19.54
C LYS A 134 -49.67 7.08 18.61
N VAL A 135 -49.93 8.12 17.81
CA VAL A 135 -48.94 8.68 16.88
C VAL A 135 -47.90 9.52 17.61
N VAL A 136 -48.31 10.26 18.64
CA VAL A 136 -47.40 11.10 19.44
C VAL A 136 -46.39 10.26 20.24
N LEU A 137 -46.83 9.12 20.80
CA LEU A 137 -45.93 8.21 21.53
C LEU A 137 -44.90 7.52 20.63
N LEU A 138 -45.27 7.20 19.38
CA LEU A 138 -44.36 6.61 18.40
C LEU A 138 -43.25 7.59 18.01
N VAL A 139 -43.60 8.86 17.78
CA VAL A 139 -42.63 9.91 17.40
C VAL A 139 -41.67 10.22 18.55
N LEU A 140 -42.16 10.25 19.79
CA LEU A 140 -41.31 10.46 20.97
C LEU A 140 -40.35 9.28 21.21
N GLY A 141 -40.80 8.03 20.99
CA GLY A 141 -39.94 6.85 21.11
C GLY A 141 -38.77 6.85 20.11
N ILE A 142 -39.02 7.28 18.86
CA ILE A 142 -37.97 7.39 17.83
C ILE A 142 -36.97 8.49 18.18
N ALA A 143 -37.43 9.62 18.72
CA ALA A 143 -36.55 10.71 19.14
C ALA A 143 -35.61 10.30 20.28
N VAL A 144 -36.12 9.58 21.29
CA VAL A 144 -35.29 9.12 22.42
C VAL A 144 -34.26 8.08 21.98
N LEU A 145 -34.62 7.14 21.10
CA LEU A 145 -33.66 6.19 20.53
C LEU A 145 -32.59 6.88 19.68
N GLY A 146 -32.95 7.94 18.96
CA GLY A 146 -32.00 8.78 18.22
C GLY A 146 -30.98 9.46 19.13
N VAL A 147 -31.42 10.01 20.27
CA VAL A 147 -30.53 10.68 21.24
C VAL A 147 -29.62 9.67 21.95
N VAL A 148 -30.14 8.52 22.37
CA VAL A 148 -29.33 7.46 23.00
C VAL A 148 -28.30 6.89 22.03
N GLY A 149 -28.67 6.68 20.76
CA GLY A 149 -27.74 6.27 19.71
C GLY A 149 -26.64 7.30 19.43
N LEU A 150 -26.97 8.60 19.51
CA LEU A 150 -26.02 9.68 19.33
C LEU A 150 -25.03 9.78 20.51
N VAL A 151 -25.50 9.64 21.74
CA VAL A 151 -24.64 9.63 22.95
C VAL A 151 -23.73 8.38 22.98
N ALA A 152 -24.25 7.21 22.59
CA ALA A 152 -23.44 6.00 22.47
C ALA A 152 -22.39 6.13 21.35
N GLY A 153 -22.77 6.71 20.20
CA GLY A 153 -21.87 6.98 19.08
C GLY A 153 -20.74 7.95 19.43
N VAL A 154 -21.03 8.99 20.22
CA VAL A 154 -20.00 9.95 20.69
C VAL A 154 -19.03 9.31 21.69
N ASN A 155 -19.50 8.37 22.52
CA ASN A 155 -18.62 7.64 23.44
C ASN A 155 -17.77 6.55 22.74
N LEU A 156 -18.26 5.96 21.64
CA LEU A 156 -17.48 5.06 20.76
C LEU A 156 -16.44 5.80 19.90
N LEU A 157 -16.54 7.13 19.76
CA LEU A 157 -15.56 7.97 19.08
C LEU A 157 -14.42 8.45 19.99
N LYS A 158 -14.47 8.13 21.30
CA LYS A 158 -13.36 8.36 22.22
C LYS A 158 -12.36 7.19 22.16
N GLY A 159 -11.36 7.34 21.29
CA GLY A 159 -10.00 6.84 21.49
C GLY A 159 -9.71 5.35 21.26
N ASP A 160 -9.17 5.02 20.09
CA ASP A 160 -8.24 3.91 19.90
C ASP A 160 -6.82 4.43 20.23
N PRO A 161 -5.95 3.72 20.96
CA PRO A 161 -4.64 4.23 21.42
C PRO A 161 -3.59 4.38 20.30
N SER A 162 -3.96 4.26 19.02
CA SER A 162 -3.07 4.44 17.87
C SER A 162 -2.82 5.91 17.48
N TYR A 163 -3.07 6.87 18.38
CA TYR A 163 -2.92 8.29 18.11
C TYR A 163 -2.09 8.98 19.20
N THR A 164 -0.78 9.04 19.00
CA THR A 164 0.05 10.11 19.58
C THR A 164 0.51 11.01 18.44
N SER A 165 -0.20 12.12 18.25
CA SER A 165 0.38 13.32 17.64
C SER A 165 0.43 14.38 18.75
N GLU A 166 1.50 14.36 19.54
CA GLU A 166 1.91 15.56 20.26
C GLU A 166 2.55 16.51 19.23
N PRO A 167 2.16 17.79 19.16
CA PRO A 167 2.85 18.77 18.35
C PRO A 167 4.24 19.04 18.96
N TYR A 168 5.30 18.69 18.24
CA TYR A 168 6.66 19.10 18.65
C TYR A 168 6.81 20.61 18.48
N PRO A 169 7.29 21.36 19.50
CA PRO A 169 7.66 22.74 19.32
C PRO A 169 8.94 22.85 18.47
N THR A 170 8.94 23.78 17.53
CA THR A 170 10.07 24.14 16.68
C THR A 170 11.19 24.73 17.53
N THR A 171 12.23 23.95 17.85
CA THR A 171 13.45 24.50 18.46
C THR A 171 14.38 25.04 17.39
N THR A 172 14.51 26.37 17.35
CA THR A 172 15.57 27.08 16.63
C THR A 172 16.89 26.84 17.36
N TYR A 173 17.82 26.10 16.74
CA TYR A 173 19.16 25.90 17.28
C TYR A 173 20.10 26.99 16.76
N ASN A 174 20.74 27.70 17.69
CA ASN A 174 21.74 28.73 17.44
C ASN A 174 23.11 28.19 17.90
N PRO A 175 24.12 28.02 17.04
CA PRO A 175 25.39 27.44 17.48
C PRO A 175 26.25 28.52 18.15
N THR A 176 26.66 28.29 19.39
CA THR A 176 27.78 28.99 20.02
C THR A 176 28.90 27.99 20.27
N SER A 177 30.11 28.37 19.87
CA SER A 177 31.33 27.57 19.80
C SER A 177 32.07 27.47 21.14
N GLY A 178 32.42 26.25 21.54
CA GLY A 178 33.61 25.85 22.33
C GLY A 178 33.68 26.29 23.80
N PRO A 179 34.52 25.64 24.65
CA PRO A 179 35.80 25.03 24.27
C PRO A 179 36.01 23.55 24.69
N SER A 180 37.14 23.06 24.20
CA SER A 180 37.76 21.74 24.26
C SER A 180 38.16 21.30 25.67
N GLU A 181 37.96 20.02 26.01
CA GLU A 181 38.62 19.36 27.15
C GLU A 181 39.43 18.14 26.71
N THR A 182 40.66 18.11 27.20
CA THR A 182 41.75 17.16 27.00
C THR A 182 41.51 15.85 27.78
N PRO A 183 41.91 14.66 27.29
CA PRO A 183 41.71 13.42 28.02
C PRO A 183 42.77 13.25 29.12
N THR A 184 42.31 13.10 30.37
CA THR A 184 43.15 12.81 31.54
C THR A 184 43.19 11.30 31.82
N ALA A 185 44.39 10.85 32.20
CA ALA A 185 44.80 9.46 32.41
C ALA A 185 44.08 8.73 33.56
N ALA A 186 44.03 7.41 33.44
CA ALA A 186 43.51 6.47 34.44
C ALA A 186 44.46 6.30 35.65
N PRO A 187 43.93 6.07 36.88
CA PRO A 187 44.70 5.54 38.00
C PRO A 187 44.36 4.06 38.32
N PRO A 188 45.21 3.36 39.13
CA PRO A 188 45.39 1.92 39.07
C PRO A 188 44.47 1.09 39.99
N THR A 189 44.45 -0.20 39.69
CA THR A 189 43.80 -1.32 40.38
C THR A 189 44.23 -1.47 41.84
N SER A 190 43.25 -1.69 42.73
CA SER A 190 43.48 -2.18 44.10
C SER A 190 42.86 -3.56 44.27
N ALA A 191 43.70 -4.51 44.68
CA ALA A 191 43.37 -5.90 44.92
C ALA A 191 42.51 -6.06 46.19
N THR A 192 41.43 -6.85 46.10
CA THR A 192 40.70 -7.34 47.29
C THR A 192 40.75 -8.86 47.34
N LYS A 193 41.15 -9.36 48.51
CA LYS A 193 41.48 -10.73 48.88
C LYS A 193 40.19 -11.54 49.14
N ALA A 194 40.05 -12.71 48.50
CA ALA A 194 38.94 -13.64 48.74
C ALA A 194 39.28 -14.63 49.90
N PRO A 195 38.31 -15.05 50.73
CA PRO A 195 38.50 -16.04 51.80
C PRO A 195 38.43 -17.51 51.29
N PRO A 196 38.94 -18.49 52.05
CA PRO A 196 39.27 -19.83 51.55
C PRO A 196 38.07 -20.78 51.45
N VAL A 197 38.14 -21.65 50.45
CA VAL A 197 37.17 -22.69 50.08
C VAL A 197 37.34 -23.92 50.98
N ALA A 198 36.23 -24.44 51.52
CA ALA A 198 36.18 -25.72 52.22
C ALA A 198 36.14 -26.89 51.20
N GLN A 199 36.93 -27.92 51.49
CA GLN A 199 37.19 -29.09 50.65
C GLN A 199 36.14 -30.19 50.90
N PRO A 200 35.49 -30.78 49.87
CA PRO A 200 34.71 -32.00 50.05
C PRO A 200 35.55 -33.26 49.79
N THR A 201 35.30 -34.26 50.62
CA THR A 201 35.90 -35.59 50.68
C THR A 201 35.66 -36.41 49.40
N ARG A 202 36.69 -37.12 48.93
CA ARG A 202 36.69 -37.93 47.71
C ARG A 202 36.25 -39.36 48.00
N THR A 203 35.08 -39.76 47.51
CA THR A 203 34.66 -41.17 47.45
C THR A 203 35.11 -41.77 46.12
N THR A 204 35.88 -42.86 46.16
CA THR A 204 36.40 -43.56 44.98
C THR A 204 35.35 -44.48 44.37
N GLN A 205 34.89 -44.18 43.15
CA GLN A 205 34.20 -45.15 42.27
C GLN A 205 35.21 -45.86 41.34
N PRO A 206 34.99 -47.15 41.02
CA PRO A 206 35.87 -47.92 40.14
C PRO A 206 35.79 -47.45 38.67
N PRO A 207 36.83 -47.69 37.86
CA PRO A 207 36.96 -47.10 36.53
C PRO A 207 35.98 -47.72 35.53
N VAL A 208 35.00 -46.94 35.08
CA VAL A 208 34.20 -47.28 33.90
C VAL A 208 35.04 -46.98 32.65
N LYS A 209 35.31 -48.01 31.85
CA LYS A 209 36.04 -47.90 30.58
C LYS A 209 35.36 -46.85 29.68
N PRO A 210 36.07 -45.81 29.17
CA PRO A 210 35.45 -44.79 28.33
C PRO A 210 34.95 -45.45 27.04
N THR A 211 33.63 -45.55 26.89
CA THR A 211 33.06 -45.85 25.58
C THR A 211 33.10 -44.53 24.81
N ALA A 212 33.83 -44.50 23.70
CA ALA A 212 34.00 -43.29 22.89
C ALA A 212 32.62 -42.68 22.59
N PRO A 213 32.40 -41.35 22.76
CA PRO A 213 31.16 -40.72 22.40
C PRO A 213 30.91 -40.95 20.92
N ARG A 214 29.83 -41.65 20.58
CA ARG A 214 29.38 -41.76 19.20
C ARG A 214 28.95 -40.36 18.76
N THR A 215 29.83 -39.67 18.04
CA THR A 215 29.54 -38.39 17.38
C THR A 215 28.58 -38.64 16.22
N THR A 216 27.30 -38.82 16.53
CA THR A 216 26.26 -38.59 15.53
C THR A 216 26.18 -37.08 15.34
N SER A 217 26.86 -36.57 14.32
CA SER A 217 26.68 -35.21 13.85
C SER A 217 25.20 -35.01 13.52
N ALA A 218 24.52 -34.20 14.32
CA ALA A 218 23.16 -33.78 14.00
C ALA A 218 23.16 -33.18 12.58
N PRO A 219 22.23 -33.55 11.69
CA PRO A 219 22.17 -32.98 10.35
C PRO A 219 22.13 -31.46 10.47
N LYS A 220 23.08 -30.75 9.84
CA LYS A 220 23.03 -29.29 9.78
C LYS A 220 21.66 -28.89 9.20
N PRO A 221 20.89 -28.02 9.88
CA PRO A 221 19.62 -27.56 9.33
C PRO A 221 19.88 -27.00 7.94
N LYS A 222 19.05 -27.41 6.97
CA LYS A 222 19.18 -26.92 5.59
C LYS A 222 19.13 -25.39 5.62
N PRO A 223 20.05 -24.69 4.95
CA PRO A 223 20.01 -23.24 4.89
C PRO A 223 18.64 -22.77 4.39
N GLY A 224 18.10 -21.72 5.01
CA GLY A 224 16.90 -21.06 4.50
C GLY A 224 17.11 -20.51 3.08
N PRO A 225 16.04 -20.01 2.43
CA PRO A 225 16.16 -19.43 1.10
C PRO A 225 17.11 -18.22 1.10
N THR A 226 17.89 -18.09 0.03
CA THR A 226 18.75 -16.90 -0.17
C THR A 226 17.91 -15.64 -0.39
N ASN A 227 18.51 -14.45 -0.24
CA ASN A 227 17.81 -13.19 -0.54
C ASN A 227 17.32 -13.16 -2.00
N LEU A 228 18.11 -13.67 -2.95
CA LEU A 228 17.69 -13.77 -4.35
C LEU A 228 16.49 -14.71 -4.51
N GLN A 229 16.45 -15.85 -3.82
CA GLN A 229 15.30 -16.75 -3.84
C GLN A 229 14.06 -16.08 -3.22
N LEU A 230 14.21 -15.36 -2.11
CA LEU A 230 13.11 -14.66 -1.44
C LEU A 230 12.42 -13.63 -2.35
N VAL A 231 13.17 -12.92 -3.19
CA VAL A 231 12.60 -11.92 -4.11
C VAL A 231 12.12 -12.52 -5.44
N SER A 232 12.81 -13.56 -5.95
CA SER A 232 12.54 -14.12 -7.29
C SER A 232 11.48 -15.22 -7.32
N ILE A 233 11.37 -16.03 -6.25
CA ILE A 233 10.42 -17.15 -6.15
C ILE A 233 9.51 -17.03 -4.92
N ASN A 234 9.22 -15.79 -4.50
CA ASN A 234 8.35 -15.52 -3.37
C ASN A 234 6.98 -16.23 -3.52
N ARG A 235 6.48 -16.80 -2.42
CA ARG A 235 5.17 -17.49 -2.42
C ARG A 235 4.01 -16.56 -2.75
N LEU A 236 4.16 -15.24 -2.57
CA LEU A 236 3.17 -14.24 -2.96
C LEU A 236 2.78 -14.34 -4.44
N TYR A 237 3.73 -14.67 -5.32
CA TYR A 237 3.47 -14.84 -6.75
C TYR A 237 2.55 -16.03 -7.07
N LYS A 238 2.27 -16.90 -6.09
CA LYS A 238 1.34 -18.03 -6.21
C LYS A 238 0.03 -17.80 -5.43
N ALA A 239 -0.18 -16.62 -4.85
CA ALA A 239 -1.33 -16.33 -3.99
C ALA A 239 -2.68 -16.21 -4.73
N GLY A 240 -2.62 -16.08 -6.07
CA GLY A 240 -3.79 -15.95 -6.94
C GLY A 240 -4.18 -14.50 -7.23
N THR A 241 -5.37 -14.31 -7.82
CA THR A 241 -5.91 -12.98 -8.14
C THR A 241 -6.56 -12.34 -6.92
N MET A 242 -6.47 -11.02 -6.82
CA MET A 242 -7.15 -10.22 -5.82
C MET A 242 -8.63 -10.06 -6.20
N PRO A 243 -9.57 -10.51 -5.34
CA PRO A 243 -10.98 -10.21 -5.52
C PRO A 243 -11.27 -8.74 -5.22
N SER A 244 -12.36 -8.21 -5.75
CA SER A 244 -12.85 -6.90 -5.31
C SER A 244 -13.27 -6.97 -3.84
N VAL A 245 -12.98 -5.91 -3.09
CA VAL A 245 -13.46 -5.72 -1.71
C VAL A 245 -14.55 -4.67 -1.61
N ASN A 246 -15.20 -4.40 -2.76
CA ASN A 246 -16.21 -3.36 -2.93
C ASN A 246 -15.74 -2.01 -2.36
N CYS A 247 -14.47 -1.65 -2.57
CA CYS A 247 -13.94 -0.39 -2.09
C CYS A 247 -14.65 0.77 -2.78
N LYS A 248 -15.24 1.68 -2.01
CA LYS A 248 -15.85 2.90 -2.51
C LYS A 248 -14.89 4.06 -2.28
N GLU A 249 -14.91 5.02 -3.20
CA GLU A 249 -14.21 6.27 -2.99
C GLU A 249 -14.78 7.04 -1.80
N SER A 250 -13.90 7.73 -1.06
CA SER A 250 -14.29 8.62 0.04
C SER A 250 -15.17 9.77 -0.48
N LYS A 251 -16.24 10.08 0.28
CA LYS A 251 -17.03 11.29 0.03
C LYS A 251 -16.31 12.56 0.49
N ALA A 252 -15.37 12.43 1.43
CA ALA A 252 -14.58 13.55 1.91
C ALA A 252 -13.57 13.97 0.83
N ARG A 253 -13.62 15.24 0.44
CA ARG A 253 -12.67 15.79 -0.53
C ARG A 253 -11.38 16.21 0.17
N PRO A 254 -10.20 15.93 -0.41
CA PRO A 254 -8.92 16.22 0.22
C PRO A 254 -8.51 17.71 0.05
N SER A 255 -9.46 18.63 0.20
CA SER A 255 -9.19 20.08 0.18
C SER A 255 -8.75 20.63 1.54
N THR A 256 -8.87 19.83 2.59
CA THR A 256 -8.47 20.15 3.97
C THR A 256 -7.75 18.96 4.60
N VAL A 257 -7.02 19.21 5.69
CA VAL A 257 -6.34 18.16 6.48
C VAL A 257 -7.34 17.07 6.91
N ALA A 258 -8.50 17.46 7.44
CA ALA A 258 -9.54 16.52 7.87
C ALA A 258 -10.08 15.68 6.69
N GLY A 259 -10.27 16.31 5.53
CA GLY A 259 -10.72 15.64 4.31
C GLY A 259 -9.70 14.63 3.78
N ALA A 260 -8.42 15.03 3.71
CA ALA A 260 -7.32 14.18 3.28
C ALA A 260 -7.12 12.99 4.24
N ARG A 261 -7.14 13.23 5.56
CA ARG A 261 -7.07 12.17 6.58
C ARG A 261 -8.21 11.16 6.44
N THR A 262 -9.44 11.66 6.25
CA THR A 262 -10.62 10.79 6.04
C THR A 262 -10.48 9.96 4.77
N ASN A 263 -9.96 10.54 3.69
CA ASN A 263 -9.67 9.82 2.46
C ASN A 263 -8.64 8.70 2.67
N TYR A 264 -7.53 8.97 3.36
CA TYR A 264 -6.51 7.96 3.64
C TYR A 264 -6.98 6.85 4.57
N LEU A 265 -7.80 7.17 5.57
CA LEU A 265 -8.42 6.14 6.41
C LEU A 265 -9.35 5.23 5.59
N ASN A 266 -10.13 5.79 4.66
CA ASN A 266 -10.96 5.00 3.75
C ASN A 266 -10.11 4.06 2.87
N LEU A 267 -9.03 4.58 2.26
CA LEU A 267 -8.12 3.78 1.44
C LEU A 267 -7.43 2.67 2.24
N ARG A 268 -6.89 3.01 3.43
CA ARG A 268 -6.33 2.03 4.37
C ARG A 268 -7.31 0.91 4.66
N ASN A 269 -8.56 1.24 5.00
CA ASN A 269 -9.58 0.25 5.29
C ASN A 269 -9.89 -0.67 4.10
N CYS A 270 -9.90 -0.13 2.88
CA CYS A 270 -10.04 -0.96 1.68
C CYS A 270 -8.85 -1.90 1.46
N LEU A 271 -7.62 -1.38 1.56
CA LEU A 271 -6.40 -2.18 1.37
C LEU A 271 -6.23 -3.24 2.47
N ASN A 272 -6.62 -2.92 3.70
CA ASN A 272 -6.67 -3.84 4.84
C ASN A 272 -7.67 -4.99 4.62
N ARG A 273 -8.69 -4.84 3.76
CA ARG A 273 -9.57 -5.95 3.37
C ARG A 273 -9.01 -6.74 2.18
N ALA A 274 -8.28 -6.07 1.28
CA ALA A 274 -7.87 -6.63 0.00
C ALA A 274 -6.66 -7.57 0.10
N TRP A 275 -5.64 -7.18 0.87
CA TRP A 275 -4.36 -7.90 0.93
C TRP A 275 -4.25 -9.09 1.89
N PRO A 276 -4.95 -9.18 3.04
CA PRO A 276 -4.66 -10.21 4.04
C PRO A 276 -4.71 -11.64 3.51
N ALA A 277 -5.68 -11.95 2.63
CA ALA A 277 -5.81 -13.30 2.07
C ALA A 277 -4.59 -13.70 1.22
N LEU A 278 -4.05 -12.78 0.42
CA LEU A 278 -2.89 -13.05 -0.42
C LEU A 278 -1.61 -13.15 0.42
N VAL A 279 -1.44 -12.26 1.41
CA VAL A 279 -0.29 -12.29 2.34
C VAL A 279 -0.27 -13.61 3.13
N ARG A 280 -1.42 -14.04 3.67
CA ARG A 280 -1.51 -15.32 4.39
C ARG A 280 -1.22 -16.53 3.51
N LYS A 281 -1.72 -16.55 2.25
CA LYS A 281 -1.39 -17.60 1.28
C LYS A 281 0.10 -17.66 0.94
N ALA A 282 0.78 -16.51 1.00
CA ALA A 282 2.23 -16.43 0.85
C ALA A 282 3.01 -16.92 2.09
N GLY A 283 2.32 -17.24 3.20
CA GLY A 283 2.94 -17.59 4.48
C GLY A 283 3.32 -16.38 5.34
N GLY A 284 2.93 -15.17 4.96
CA GLY A 284 3.12 -13.95 5.75
C GLY A 284 2.04 -13.79 6.81
N THR A 285 2.38 -13.11 7.91
CA THR A 285 1.40 -12.68 8.93
C THR A 285 0.93 -11.29 8.61
N PHE A 286 -0.37 -11.13 8.35
CA PHE A 286 -0.95 -9.83 8.08
C PHE A 286 -1.13 -9.02 9.36
N ARG A 287 -0.65 -7.79 9.34
CA ARG A 287 -0.92 -6.73 10.31
C ARG A 287 -1.12 -5.44 9.51
N PRO A 288 -2.08 -4.57 9.86
CA PRO A 288 -2.32 -3.36 9.10
C PRO A 288 -1.18 -2.35 9.33
N PRO A 289 -0.81 -1.53 8.33
CA PRO A 289 0.14 -0.45 8.57
C PRO A 289 -0.50 0.64 9.40
N THR A 290 0.33 1.40 10.11
CA THR A 290 -0.04 2.71 10.64
C THR A 290 -0.04 3.72 9.50
N VAL A 291 -0.87 4.75 9.59
CA VAL A 291 -0.88 5.86 8.63
C VAL A 291 -0.67 7.15 9.41
N MET A 292 0.38 7.87 9.07
CA MET A 292 0.67 9.20 9.60
C MET A 292 0.56 10.20 8.45
N VAL A 293 -0.03 11.36 8.74
CA VAL A 293 -0.10 12.49 7.81
C VAL A 293 0.75 13.62 8.37
N PHE A 294 1.48 14.35 7.54
CA PHE A 294 2.38 15.41 8.00
C PHE A 294 2.42 16.60 7.05
N SER A 295 2.80 17.75 7.61
CA SER A 295 3.22 18.98 6.94
C SER A 295 4.45 19.49 7.69
N GLY A 296 5.36 20.18 7.00
CA GLY A 296 6.70 20.49 7.50
C GLY A 296 7.58 19.24 7.64
N ASN A 297 8.42 19.21 8.66
CA ASN A 297 9.36 18.12 8.88
C ASN A 297 8.75 17.00 9.74
N VAL A 298 9.14 15.76 9.46
CA VAL A 298 8.78 14.57 10.24
C VAL A 298 10.02 13.75 10.57
N SER A 299 10.18 13.39 11.84
CA SER A 299 11.22 12.47 12.30
C SER A 299 10.66 11.06 12.41
N THR A 300 11.35 10.08 11.82
CA THR A 300 10.92 8.68 11.77
C THR A 300 12.07 7.75 12.10
N PRO A 301 11.80 6.47 12.44
CA PRO A 301 12.84 5.45 12.53
C PRO A 301 13.63 5.24 11.23
N CYS A 302 13.08 5.73 10.11
CA CYS A 302 13.65 5.71 8.78
C CYS A 302 14.36 7.04 8.42
N GLY A 303 14.62 7.92 9.38
CA GLY A 303 15.27 9.21 9.17
C GLY A 303 14.30 10.39 9.20
N VAL A 304 14.84 11.58 8.93
CA VAL A 304 14.11 12.84 8.95
C VAL A 304 13.76 13.25 7.53
N TRP A 305 12.51 13.65 7.34
CA TRP A 305 11.95 14.02 6.03
C TRP A 305 11.23 15.37 6.12
N SER A 306 11.14 16.07 5.00
CA SER A 306 10.36 17.31 4.85
C SER A 306 9.16 17.09 3.94
N ASP A 307 8.19 17.99 4.03
CA ASP A 307 7.00 18.03 3.18
C ASP A 307 7.26 18.61 1.78
N SER A 308 8.53 18.70 1.37
CA SER A 308 8.93 18.87 -0.02
C SER A 308 9.10 17.54 -0.75
N GLY A 309 9.16 16.43 -0.02
CA GLY A 309 9.32 15.07 -0.56
C GLY A 309 8.01 14.32 -0.70
N PRO A 310 7.99 13.21 -1.45
CA PRO A 310 6.79 12.41 -1.65
C PRO A 310 6.38 11.63 -0.39
N PRO A 311 5.19 11.01 -0.38
CA PRO A 311 4.86 10.00 0.62
C PRO A 311 5.86 8.84 0.60
N PHE A 312 6.00 8.16 1.74
CA PHE A 312 6.94 7.05 1.89
C PHE A 312 6.46 6.02 2.92
N TYR A 313 6.91 4.78 2.74
CA TYR A 313 6.74 3.69 3.70
C TYR A 313 8.01 3.47 4.54
N CYS A 314 7.87 3.52 5.87
CA CYS A 314 8.92 3.15 6.79
C CYS A 314 8.74 1.71 7.29
N SER A 315 9.65 0.81 6.90
CA SER A 315 9.62 -0.59 7.35
C SER A 315 9.95 -0.77 8.84
N GLY A 316 10.67 0.18 9.45
CA GLY A 316 11.09 0.12 10.85
C GLY A 316 9.94 0.19 11.86
N ASN A 317 8.86 0.89 11.52
CA ASN A 317 7.63 0.99 12.33
C ASN A 317 6.34 0.71 11.54
N GLU A 318 6.48 0.20 10.32
CA GLU A 318 5.38 -0.16 9.43
C GLU A 318 4.35 0.95 9.21
N THR A 319 4.85 2.17 9.05
CA THR A 319 4.02 3.36 8.89
C THR A 319 4.12 3.89 7.46
N ILE A 320 2.96 4.20 6.89
CA ILE A 320 2.83 4.99 5.66
C ILE A 320 2.74 6.45 6.07
N TYR A 321 3.67 7.27 5.61
CA TYR A 321 3.73 8.71 5.85
C TYR A 321 3.22 9.45 4.62
N MET A 322 2.14 10.22 4.78
CA MET A 322 1.52 10.99 3.70
C MET A 322 1.76 12.49 3.87
N ASN A 323 2.30 13.12 2.84
CA ASN A 323 2.59 14.56 2.79
C ASN A 323 1.33 15.36 2.43
N LEU A 324 0.75 16.03 3.42
CA LEU A 324 -0.46 16.83 3.22
C LEU A 324 -0.21 18.14 2.46
N THR A 325 0.98 18.72 2.54
CA THR A 325 1.29 19.98 1.85
C THR A 325 1.20 19.78 0.35
N GLU A 326 1.80 18.71 -0.16
CA GLU A 326 1.69 18.33 -1.58
C GLU A 326 0.27 17.90 -1.95
N ASP A 327 -0.34 16.98 -1.19
CA ASP A 327 -1.64 16.41 -1.54
C ASP A 327 -2.77 17.44 -1.58
N ILE A 328 -2.87 18.27 -0.54
CA ILE A 328 -3.90 19.31 -0.43
C ILE A 328 -3.57 20.44 -1.41
N GLY A 329 -2.28 20.79 -1.57
CA GLY A 329 -1.83 21.77 -2.55
C GLY A 329 -2.21 21.38 -3.97
N ASN A 330 -1.97 20.13 -4.36
CA ASN A 330 -2.32 19.57 -5.66
C ASN A 330 -3.85 19.54 -5.87
N TYR A 331 -4.65 19.30 -4.84
CA TYR A 331 -6.11 19.38 -4.95
C TYR A 331 -6.62 20.83 -5.06
N ASN A 332 -6.03 21.77 -4.32
CA ASN A 332 -6.54 23.14 -4.18
C ASN A 332 -6.01 24.11 -5.24
N ARG A 333 -4.78 23.93 -5.75
CA ARG A 333 -4.14 24.81 -6.76
C ARG A 333 -4.91 24.85 -8.08
N HIS A 334 -5.75 23.85 -8.30
CA HIS A 334 -6.34 23.54 -9.57
C HIS A 334 -7.88 23.63 -9.50
N PRO A 335 -8.49 24.74 -10.00
CA PRO A 335 -9.93 24.93 -9.92
C PRO A 335 -10.72 24.04 -10.89
N GLU A 336 -10.07 23.55 -11.95
CA GLU A 336 -10.70 22.76 -12.99
C GLU A 336 -11.05 21.35 -12.49
N ASN A 337 -12.26 20.88 -12.84
CA ASN A 337 -12.78 19.61 -12.34
C ASN A 337 -11.87 18.40 -12.67
N TYR A 338 -11.25 18.38 -13.86
CA TYR A 338 -10.37 17.27 -14.26
C TYR A 338 -9.07 17.23 -13.45
N GLN A 339 -8.52 18.38 -13.06
CA GLN A 339 -7.32 18.46 -12.24
C GLN A 339 -7.59 18.03 -10.79
N ARG A 340 -8.79 18.31 -10.25
CA ARG A 340 -9.23 17.74 -8.96
C ARG A 340 -9.46 16.24 -9.03
N VAL A 341 -9.87 15.71 -10.18
CA VAL A 341 -9.94 14.25 -10.43
C VAL A 341 -8.52 13.67 -10.45
N TRP A 342 -7.58 14.34 -11.12
CA TRP A 342 -6.17 13.97 -11.14
C TRP A 342 -5.59 13.86 -9.74
N ALA A 343 -5.76 14.90 -8.89
CA ALA A 343 -5.24 14.90 -7.53
C ALA A 343 -5.79 13.72 -6.70
N ARG A 344 -7.05 13.33 -6.91
CA ARG A 344 -7.61 12.13 -6.25
C ARG A 344 -7.00 10.83 -6.77
N MET A 345 -6.73 10.72 -8.08
CA MET A 345 -6.07 9.54 -8.66
C MET A 345 -4.60 9.44 -8.22
N TRP A 346 -3.93 10.59 -8.09
CA TRP A 346 -2.60 10.71 -7.50
C TRP A 346 -2.60 10.14 -6.07
N MET A 347 -3.44 10.66 -5.19
CA MET A 347 -3.50 10.21 -3.79
C MET A 347 -3.87 8.72 -3.69
N LEU A 348 -4.77 8.21 -4.54
CA LEU A 348 -5.12 6.79 -4.60
C LEU A 348 -3.90 5.94 -4.97
N HIS A 349 -3.20 6.29 -6.05
CA HIS A 349 -2.10 5.50 -6.57
C HIS A 349 -0.87 5.54 -5.64
N GLN A 350 -0.52 6.72 -5.12
CA GLN A 350 0.56 6.91 -4.13
C GLN A 350 0.31 6.09 -2.87
N PHE A 351 -0.87 6.24 -2.25
CA PHE A 351 -1.19 5.52 -1.03
C PHE A 351 -1.17 4.00 -1.23
N ALA A 352 -1.71 3.52 -2.35
CA ALA A 352 -1.70 2.09 -2.67
C ALA A 352 -0.31 1.58 -3.07
N HIS A 353 0.58 2.44 -3.57
CA HIS A 353 1.99 2.14 -3.79
C HIS A 353 2.72 1.96 -2.46
N GLU A 354 2.61 2.90 -1.52
CA GLU A 354 3.22 2.76 -0.20
C GLU A 354 2.69 1.52 0.54
N TYR A 355 1.41 1.21 0.36
CA TYR A 355 0.84 -0.04 0.83
C TYR A 355 1.47 -1.27 0.14
N GLY A 356 1.87 -1.15 -1.13
CA GLY A 356 2.67 -2.15 -1.85
C GLY A 356 4.00 -2.46 -1.15
N HIS A 357 4.71 -1.46 -0.64
CA HIS A 357 5.91 -1.69 0.18
C HIS A 357 5.58 -2.38 1.50
N HIS A 358 4.46 -2.03 2.12
CA HIS A 358 3.99 -2.75 3.29
C HIS A 358 3.74 -4.24 2.98
N VAL A 359 3.12 -4.56 1.83
CA VAL A 359 2.97 -5.96 1.39
C VAL A 359 4.33 -6.63 1.18
N GLN A 360 5.27 -5.97 0.51
CA GLN A 360 6.64 -6.48 0.35
C GLN A 360 7.31 -6.77 1.70
N ASN A 361 7.08 -5.91 2.71
CA ASN A 361 7.60 -6.05 4.06
C ASN A 361 6.99 -7.26 4.78
N LEU A 362 5.68 -7.47 4.65
CA LEU A 362 4.97 -8.61 5.25
C LEU A 362 5.33 -9.95 4.59
N THR A 363 5.82 -9.94 3.35
CA THR A 363 6.19 -11.16 2.60
C THR A 363 7.71 -11.37 2.50
N GLY A 364 8.51 -10.58 3.22
CA GLY A 364 9.97 -10.73 3.25
C GLY A 364 10.73 -10.19 2.03
N ILE A 365 10.01 -9.67 1.03
CA ILE A 365 10.61 -9.15 -0.21
C ILE A 365 11.39 -7.86 0.08
N PHE A 366 10.81 -6.97 0.89
CA PHE A 366 11.42 -5.66 1.17
C PHE A 366 12.81 -5.81 1.80
N GLN A 367 12.92 -6.65 2.84
CA GLN A 367 14.17 -6.86 3.56
C GLN A 367 15.19 -7.62 2.72
N ALA A 368 14.75 -8.61 1.92
CA ALA A 368 15.63 -9.32 1.01
C ALA A 368 16.18 -8.40 -0.10
N SER A 369 15.33 -7.55 -0.68
CA SER A 369 15.75 -6.52 -1.64
C SER A 369 16.72 -5.51 -1.02
N SER A 370 16.44 -5.04 0.20
CA SER A 370 17.33 -4.12 0.92
C SER A 370 18.73 -4.71 1.12
N ARG A 371 18.83 -6.01 1.47
CA ARG A 371 20.13 -6.69 1.61
C ARG A 371 20.85 -6.86 0.27
N LEU A 372 20.13 -7.27 -0.78
CA LEU A 372 20.69 -7.36 -2.14
C LEU A 372 21.22 -6.02 -2.65
N ARG A 373 20.53 -4.91 -2.33
CA ARG A 373 20.99 -3.56 -2.68
C ARG A 373 22.23 -3.17 -1.88
N TYR A 374 22.24 -3.43 -0.58
CA TYR A 374 23.40 -3.15 0.27
C TYR A 374 24.66 -3.93 -0.18
N GLU A 375 24.48 -5.19 -0.59
CA GLU A 375 25.54 -6.08 -1.08
C GLU A 375 25.87 -5.86 -2.57
N ALA A 376 25.22 -4.91 -3.26
CA ALA A 376 25.37 -4.74 -4.69
C ALA A 376 26.82 -4.30 -5.03
N PRO A 377 27.48 -4.93 -6.02
CA PRO A 377 28.89 -4.64 -6.31
C PRO A 377 29.10 -3.33 -7.06
N SER A 378 28.03 -2.63 -7.43
CA SER A 378 28.09 -1.30 -8.04
C SER A 378 26.82 -0.51 -7.81
N LYS A 379 26.94 0.83 -7.85
CA LYS A 379 25.77 1.73 -7.75
C LYS A 379 24.73 1.46 -8.85
N ALA A 380 25.16 1.07 -10.04
CA ALA A 380 24.25 0.73 -11.14
C ALA A 380 23.38 -0.49 -10.82
N LEU A 381 23.95 -1.52 -10.17
CA LEU A 381 23.23 -2.71 -9.73
C LEU A 381 22.37 -2.43 -8.50
N GLU A 382 22.83 -1.60 -7.58
CA GLU A 382 22.04 -1.10 -6.45
C GLU A 382 20.77 -0.37 -6.95
N LEU A 383 20.93 0.57 -7.89
CA LEU A 383 19.82 1.29 -8.53
C LEU A 383 18.90 0.36 -9.30
N GLN A 384 19.43 -0.68 -9.96
CA GLN A 384 18.58 -1.69 -10.59
C GLN A 384 17.75 -2.46 -9.56
N GLY A 385 18.34 -2.80 -8.41
CA GLY A 385 17.63 -3.39 -7.27
C GLY A 385 16.54 -2.47 -6.73
N SER A 386 16.80 -1.16 -6.67
CA SER A 386 15.79 -0.15 -6.32
C SER A 386 14.61 -0.19 -7.26
N ARG A 387 14.86 -0.03 -8.57
CA ARG A 387 13.81 -0.01 -9.61
C ARG A 387 12.95 -1.27 -9.59
N ARG A 388 13.54 -2.44 -9.30
CA ARG A 388 12.77 -3.69 -9.14
C ARG A 388 11.78 -3.60 -7.97
N LEU A 389 12.21 -3.07 -6.82
CA LEU A 389 11.36 -2.89 -5.65
C LEU A 389 10.21 -1.91 -5.93
N GLU A 390 10.54 -0.74 -6.50
CA GLU A 390 9.60 0.35 -6.76
C GLU A 390 8.57 0.02 -7.85
N LEU A 391 9.01 -0.57 -8.96
CA LEU A 391 8.10 -1.01 -10.02
C LEU A 391 7.17 -2.12 -9.56
N GLN A 392 7.61 -2.95 -8.61
CA GLN A 392 6.75 -3.96 -8.03
C GLN A 392 5.69 -3.33 -7.11
N ALA A 393 6.06 -2.33 -6.31
CA ALA A 393 5.12 -1.59 -5.48
C ALA A 393 4.07 -0.86 -6.34
N SER A 394 4.49 -0.26 -7.46
CA SER A 394 3.59 0.31 -8.47
C SER A 394 2.64 -0.76 -9.05
N CYS A 395 3.16 -1.93 -9.42
CA CYS A 395 2.33 -3.04 -9.89
C CYS A 395 1.33 -3.52 -8.82
N PHE A 396 1.73 -3.57 -7.55
CA PHE A 396 0.86 -3.94 -6.43
C PHE A 396 -0.22 -2.89 -6.15
N SER A 397 0.10 -1.60 -6.28
CA SER A 397 -0.88 -0.50 -6.24
C SER A 397 -2.01 -0.77 -7.23
N ASP A 398 -1.64 -1.09 -8.48
CA ASP A 398 -2.62 -1.27 -9.53
C ASP A 398 -3.33 -2.62 -9.52
N ILE A 399 -2.80 -3.65 -8.85
CA ILE A 399 -3.60 -4.85 -8.52
C ILE A 399 -4.85 -4.43 -7.74
N PHE A 400 -4.69 -3.58 -6.71
CA PHE A 400 -5.79 -3.10 -5.88
C PHE A 400 -6.77 -2.23 -6.69
N ILE A 401 -6.24 -1.27 -7.46
CA ILE A 401 -7.06 -0.39 -8.31
C ILE A 401 -7.83 -1.21 -9.35
N GLY A 402 -7.16 -2.14 -10.02
CA GLY A 402 -7.77 -3.04 -11.00
C GLY A 402 -8.84 -3.98 -10.42
N ALA A 403 -8.63 -4.48 -9.20
CA ALA A 403 -9.60 -5.32 -8.50
C ALA A 403 -10.85 -4.54 -8.06
N ASN A 404 -10.74 -3.23 -7.82
CA ASN A 404 -11.82 -2.41 -7.30
C ASN A 404 -12.38 -1.39 -8.29
N LYS A 405 -11.90 -1.34 -9.54
CA LYS A 405 -12.32 -0.37 -10.58
C LYS A 405 -13.82 -0.21 -10.84
N ARG A 406 -14.64 -1.20 -10.45
CA ARG A 406 -16.11 -1.13 -10.55
C ARG A 406 -16.75 -0.42 -9.35
N SER A 407 -16.24 -0.67 -8.14
CA SER A 407 -16.76 -0.10 -6.89
C SER A 407 -16.11 1.24 -6.54
N TYR A 408 -14.84 1.40 -6.93
CA TYR A 408 -14.10 2.66 -6.92
C TYR A 408 -14.18 3.17 -8.36
N PRO A 409 -14.95 4.24 -8.65
CA PRO A 409 -15.38 4.58 -10.00
C PRO A 409 -14.21 5.09 -10.86
N LEU A 410 -13.42 4.16 -11.38
CA LEU A 410 -12.29 4.40 -12.29
C LEU A 410 -12.77 4.29 -13.74
N SER A 411 -13.50 5.33 -14.18
CA SER A 411 -14.15 5.41 -15.49
C SER A 411 -14.21 6.86 -15.96
N GLY A 412 -14.31 7.10 -17.27
CA GLY A 412 -14.36 8.45 -17.81
C GLY A 412 -13.12 9.25 -17.42
N GLU A 413 -13.31 10.37 -16.72
CA GLU A 413 -12.21 11.27 -16.33
C GLU A 413 -11.22 10.62 -15.37
N SER A 414 -11.67 9.87 -14.37
CA SER A 414 -10.75 9.21 -13.42
C SER A 414 -9.86 8.17 -14.10
N LEU A 415 -10.40 7.43 -15.07
CA LEU A 415 -9.62 6.50 -15.88
C LEU A 415 -8.57 7.24 -16.73
N ARG A 416 -8.96 8.34 -17.38
CA ARG A 416 -8.01 9.17 -18.16
C ARG A 416 -6.87 9.63 -17.27
N GLN A 417 -7.19 10.23 -16.12
CA GLN A 417 -6.19 10.79 -15.20
C GLN A 417 -5.26 9.72 -14.63
N TRP A 418 -5.79 8.56 -14.25
CA TRP A 418 -4.96 7.43 -13.83
C TRP A 418 -4.06 6.92 -14.96
N GLN A 419 -4.57 6.76 -16.18
CA GLN A 419 -3.75 6.32 -17.33
C GLN A 419 -2.62 7.30 -17.66
N TRP A 420 -2.87 8.59 -17.49
CA TRP A 420 -1.85 9.62 -17.63
C TRP A 420 -0.83 9.53 -16.50
N LEU A 421 -1.29 9.44 -15.25
CA LEU A 421 -0.44 9.36 -14.07
C LEU A 421 0.59 8.23 -14.21
N ILE A 422 0.11 7.02 -14.51
CA ILE A 422 1.00 5.85 -14.64
C ILE A 422 2.00 5.94 -15.81
N GLY A 423 1.75 6.84 -16.77
CA GLY A 423 2.62 7.10 -17.92
C GLY A 423 3.48 8.36 -17.81
N ALA A 424 3.32 9.13 -16.73
CA ALA A 424 3.93 10.45 -16.57
C ALA A 424 4.87 10.55 -15.35
N THR A 425 5.34 9.43 -14.81
CA THR A 425 6.30 9.37 -13.69
C THR A 425 7.58 10.17 -13.96
N ILE A 426 8.08 10.94 -13.01
CA ILE A 426 9.35 11.67 -13.17
C ILE A 426 10.34 10.99 -12.23
N ASP A 427 11.45 10.48 -12.74
CA ASP A 427 12.44 9.76 -11.93
C ASP A 427 13.85 10.33 -12.14
N PRO A 428 14.16 11.50 -11.55
CA PRO A 428 15.47 12.12 -11.71
C PRO A 428 16.56 11.34 -10.97
N GLN A 429 16.20 10.58 -9.92
CA GLN A 429 17.12 9.76 -9.13
C GLN A 429 17.40 8.39 -9.77
N ARG A 430 16.60 8.01 -10.77
CA ARG A 430 16.73 6.76 -11.55
C ARG A 430 16.59 5.50 -10.70
N ASP A 431 15.81 5.59 -9.64
CA ASP A 431 15.61 4.55 -8.63
C ASP A 431 14.19 3.96 -8.66
N HIS A 432 13.28 4.51 -9.47
CA HIS A 432 11.91 4.03 -9.68
C HIS A 432 11.68 3.46 -11.09
N GLY A 433 12.50 3.83 -12.07
CA GLY A 433 12.51 3.31 -13.43
C GLY A 433 11.88 4.29 -14.41
N SER A 434 12.06 4.02 -15.70
CA SER A 434 11.51 4.89 -16.75
C SER A 434 9.98 4.96 -16.73
N LYS A 435 9.42 6.07 -17.23
CA LYS A 435 7.98 6.27 -17.48
C LYS A 435 7.31 5.08 -18.17
N SER A 436 7.99 4.50 -19.17
CA SER A 436 7.48 3.36 -19.92
C SER A 436 7.41 2.09 -19.07
N ASN A 437 8.39 1.87 -18.19
CA ASN A 437 8.39 0.75 -17.26
C ASN A 437 7.35 0.91 -16.15
N HIS A 438 7.18 2.11 -15.58
CA HIS A 438 6.08 2.39 -14.66
C HIS A 438 4.73 2.06 -15.28
N LYS A 439 4.44 2.63 -16.46
CA LYS A 439 3.20 2.36 -17.19
C LYS A 439 2.99 0.88 -17.44
N TYR A 440 4.05 0.18 -17.85
CA TYR A 440 4.00 -1.25 -18.11
C TYR A 440 3.58 -2.05 -16.87
N TRP A 441 4.27 -1.84 -15.74
CA TRP A 441 4.03 -2.61 -14.51
C TRP A 441 2.71 -2.23 -13.84
N ALA A 442 2.37 -0.94 -13.83
CA ALA A 442 1.06 -0.45 -13.42
C ALA A 442 -0.08 -1.12 -14.21
N GLN A 443 -0.01 -1.06 -15.55
CA GLN A 443 -1.02 -1.67 -16.42
C GLN A 443 -1.11 -3.20 -16.26
N LYS A 444 0.04 -3.86 -16.05
CA LYS A 444 0.13 -5.30 -15.73
C LYS A 444 -0.62 -5.63 -14.44
N GLY A 445 -0.40 -4.87 -13.37
CA GLY A 445 -1.12 -5.01 -12.09
C GLY A 445 -2.62 -4.79 -12.26
N TYR A 446 -3.00 -3.68 -12.89
CA TYR A 446 -4.39 -3.29 -13.15
C TYR A 446 -5.19 -4.37 -13.90
N THR A 447 -4.57 -4.95 -14.92
CA THR A 447 -5.25 -5.92 -15.80
C THR A 447 -5.31 -7.30 -15.15
N SER A 448 -4.18 -7.79 -14.65
CA SER A 448 -4.07 -9.15 -14.12
C SER A 448 -4.70 -9.31 -12.73
N ARG A 449 -4.66 -8.25 -11.92
CA ARG A 449 -5.04 -8.26 -10.50
C ARG A 449 -4.31 -9.35 -9.70
N SER A 450 -3.13 -9.76 -10.12
CA SER A 450 -2.42 -10.91 -9.53
C SER A 450 -0.95 -10.57 -9.26
N PRO A 451 -0.43 -10.84 -8.05
CA PRO A 451 0.99 -10.65 -7.76
C PRO A 451 1.91 -11.48 -8.68
N ALA A 452 1.42 -12.60 -9.23
CA ALA A 452 2.15 -13.40 -10.22
C ALA A 452 2.65 -12.58 -11.41
N SER A 453 1.91 -11.54 -11.80
CA SER A 453 2.24 -10.66 -12.92
C SER A 453 3.17 -9.51 -12.54
N CYS A 454 3.58 -9.40 -11.28
CA CYS A 454 4.38 -8.31 -10.71
C CYS A 454 5.78 -8.76 -10.25
N ASN A 455 6.29 -9.88 -10.77
CA ASN A 455 7.64 -10.35 -10.44
C ASN A 455 8.69 -9.57 -11.23
N THR A 456 9.02 -8.38 -10.74
CA THR A 456 10.06 -7.51 -11.30
C THR A 456 11.46 -8.06 -11.09
N PHE A 457 11.68 -8.93 -10.10
CA PHE A 457 13.00 -9.47 -9.77
C PHE A 457 13.51 -10.51 -10.76
N THR A 458 12.62 -11.15 -11.51
CA THR A 458 12.98 -12.06 -12.61
C THR A 458 12.88 -11.39 -13.99
N ALA A 459 12.47 -10.13 -14.05
CA ALA A 459 12.36 -9.40 -15.31
C ALA A 459 13.74 -8.99 -15.85
N SER A 460 13.85 -8.82 -17.17
CA SER A 460 15.08 -8.33 -17.81
C SER A 460 15.44 -6.93 -17.31
N ALA A 461 16.72 -6.57 -17.35
CA ALA A 461 17.20 -5.25 -16.96
C ALA A 461 16.49 -4.12 -17.73
N ALA A 462 16.22 -4.31 -19.03
CA ALA A 462 15.47 -3.37 -19.86
C ALA A 462 14.03 -3.13 -19.37
N ARG A 463 13.41 -4.14 -18.75
CA ARG A 463 12.03 -4.07 -18.24
C ARG A 463 11.94 -3.39 -16.86
N VAL A 464 13.08 -3.10 -16.25
CA VAL A 464 13.21 -2.38 -14.97
C VAL A 464 14.21 -1.24 -15.10
N SER A 465 14.48 -0.80 -16.34
CA SER A 465 15.45 0.22 -16.67
C SER A 465 15.02 1.59 -16.17
#